data_AF-A0A842J8W5-F1
#
_entry.id   AF-A0A842J8W5-F1
#
_cell.length_a   1.000
_cell.length_b   1.000
_cell.length_c   1.000
_cell.angle_alpha   90.00
_cell.angle_beta   90.00
_cell.angle_gamma   90.00
#
_symmetry.space_group_name_H-M   'P 1'
#
loop_
_entity.id
_entity.type
_entity.pdbx_description
1 polymer ?
#
loop_
_entity_poly.entity_id
_entity_poly.type
_entity_poly.pdbx_seq_one_letter_code
_entity_poly.pdbx_strand_id
1 'polypeptide(L)'
;MSENLYPRVVALLEYIARGNELNGFVLVGGMAITLYELHRQPQDLYFFVNEEELSTQSLSKIEALISKLKNVYEIKFVKGDKARVFYKFDGVSVKFIAYPIEILSDARKYKNINVASIKKLAYIKLDAILRHRRKARDFYDLKYLMLKFNLKLEDVLDVCRYHVKLMGIAENAMAHLLLKHRLIDKEGIIEAKFDTDIKTIREFLKNEVKRLSEERAEIFNFSTNEIKANINKKYGLSRNSLLMELYLIKMEQKLYKIDLLEAKADLGYENFNKCDIFYYALSDTKFLDYLLFYTSSTPKNLKNKAQRFSGALELVKRHELINDCLNKSEDEIKEFIKRKNIQNLRFIKLVKKKREILSG
;
A
#
# COMPACT_ATOMS: atom_id res chain seq x y z
N MET A 1 -30.31 -24.73 2.67
CA MET A 1 -28.84 -24.90 2.51
C MET A 1 -28.43 -24.22 1.23
N SER A 2 -27.44 -23.31 1.25
CA SER A 2 -26.89 -22.77 0.01
C SER A 2 -26.23 -23.93 -0.77
N GLU A 3 -26.54 -24.04 -2.06
CA GLU A 3 -25.96 -25.04 -2.96
C GLU A 3 -24.43 -24.97 -2.89
N ASN A 4 -23.75 -26.11 -2.69
CA ASN A 4 -22.29 -26.16 -2.70
C ASN A 4 -21.79 -26.06 -4.14
N LEU A 5 -21.25 -24.90 -4.52
CA LEU A 5 -20.76 -24.67 -5.89
C LEU A 5 -19.34 -25.15 -6.13
N TYR A 6 -18.64 -25.69 -5.13
CA TYR A 6 -17.20 -25.97 -5.24
C TYR A 6 -16.82 -26.86 -6.44
N PRO A 7 -17.50 -28.00 -6.71
CA PRO A 7 -17.19 -28.80 -7.91
C PRO A 7 -17.36 -28.03 -9.22
N ARG A 8 -18.41 -27.20 -9.32
CA ARG A 8 -18.67 -26.36 -10.51
C ARG A 8 -17.62 -25.26 -10.68
N VAL A 9 -17.19 -24.64 -9.57
CA VAL A 9 -16.12 -23.62 -9.56
C VAL A 9 -14.81 -24.22 -10.06
N VAL A 10 -14.44 -25.41 -9.60
CA VAL A 10 -13.23 -26.11 -10.05
C VAL A 10 -13.33 -26.46 -11.53
N ALA A 11 -14.44 -27.07 -11.97
CA ALA A 11 -14.63 -27.43 -13.37
C ALA A 11 -14.55 -26.22 -14.31
N LEU A 12 -15.19 -25.11 -13.94
CA LEU A 12 -15.13 -23.86 -14.71
C LEU A 12 -13.71 -23.27 -14.74
N LEU A 13 -13.01 -23.23 -13.60
CA LEU A 13 -11.62 -22.77 -13.56
C LEU A 13 -10.73 -23.62 -14.46
N GLU A 14 -10.89 -24.94 -14.40
CA GLU A 14 -10.12 -25.89 -15.21
C GLU A 14 -10.30 -25.65 -16.71
N TYR A 15 -11.52 -25.32 -17.13
CA TYR A 15 -11.79 -24.96 -18.52
C TYR A 15 -11.14 -23.63 -18.88
N ILE A 16 -11.33 -22.59 -18.07
CA ILE A 16 -10.72 -21.26 -18.28
C ILE A 16 -9.20 -21.37 -18.34
N ALA A 17 -8.59 -22.16 -17.45
CA ALA A 17 -7.14 -22.31 -17.31
C ALA A 17 -6.47 -23.04 -18.49
N ARG A 18 -7.24 -23.74 -19.34
CA ARG A 18 -6.75 -24.33 -20.60
C ARG A 18 -6.72 -23.30 -21.74
N GLY A 19 -7.50 -22.23 -21.65
CA GLY A 19 -7.51 -21.13 -22.61
C GLY A 19 -6.46 -20.05 -22.31
N ASN A 20 -6.26 -19.13 -23.25
CA ASN A 20 -5.34 -18.00 -23.12
C ASN A 20 -6.06 -16.63 -23.21
N GLU A 21 -7.39 -16.62 -23.24
CA GLU A 21 -8.22 -15.43 -23.44
C GLU A 21 -7.95 -14.39 -22.34
N LEU A 22 -7.71 -14.86 -21.11
CA LEU A 22 -7.44 -14.03 -19.94
C LEU A 22 -5.96 -13.65 -19.76
N ASN A 23 -5.17 -13.59 -20.84
CA ASN A 23 -3.77 -13.14 -20.73
C ASN A 23 -3.69 -11.72 -20.12
N GLY A 24 -2.82 -11.53 -19.13
CA GLY A 24 -2.67 -10.31 -18.34
C GLY A 24 -3.61 -10.21 -17.13
N PHE A 25 -4.68 -11.01 -17.07
CA PHE A 25 -5.47 -11.16 -15.84
C PHE A 25 -4.78 -12.10 -14.86
N VAL A 26 -5.08 -11.91 -13.58
CA VAL A 26 -4.57 -12.67 -12.45
C VAL A 26 -5.74 -13.17 -11.61
N LEU A 27 -5.79 -14.48 -11.38
CA LEU A 27 -6.74 -15.10 -10.47
C LEU A 27 -6.41 -14.71 -9.03
N VAL A 28 -7.42 -14.22 -8.32
CA VAL A 28 -7.33 -13.80 -6.92
C VAL A 28 -8.48 -14.41 -6.08
N GLY A 29 -8.57 -14.04 -4.81
CA GLY A 29 -9.68 -14.45 -3.94
C GLY A 29 -9.57 -15.89 -3.44
N GLY A 30 -10.70 -16.48 -3.03
CA GLY A 30 -10.72 -17.79 -2.37
C GLY A 30 -10.23 -18.93 -3.27
N MET A 31 -10.57 -18.90 -4.56
CA MET A 31 -10.09 -19.92 -5.49
C MET A 31 -8.57 -19.85 -5.69
N ALA A 32 -8.00 -18.64 -5.79
CA ALA A 32 -6.55 -18.49 -5.89
C ALA A 32 -5.83 -19.06 -4.66
N ILE A 33 -6.34 -18.79 -3.44
CA ILE A 33 -5.79 -19.39 -2.21
C ILE A 33 -5.93 -20.91 -2.25
N THR A 34 -7.07 -21.44 -2.71
CA THR A 34 -7.34 -22.88 -2.84
C THR A 34 -6.32 -23.60 -3.73
N LEU A 35 -5.83 -22.95 -4.79
CA LEU A 35 -4.77 -23.51 -5.62
C LEU A 35 -3.42 -23.66 -4.89
N TYR A 36 -3.19 -22.90 -3.81
CA TYR A 36 -2.03 -23.11 -2.94
C TYR A 36 -2.36 -24.14 -1.85
N GLU A 37 -3.51 -23.94 -1.21
CA GLU A 37 -3.97 -24.70 -0.05
C GLU A 37 -5.50 -24.58 0.06
N LEU A 38 -6.20 -25.71 0.11
CA LEU A 38 -7.66 -25.75 0.32
C LEU A 38 -7.99 -25.35 1.77
N HIS A 39 -8.07 -24.04 2.00
CA HIS A 39 -8.39 -23.42 3.28
C HIS A 39 -9.90 -23.40 3.59
N ARG A 40 -10.75 -23.33 2.56
CA ARG A 40 -12.22 -23.46 2.59
C ARG A 40 -12.70 -23.64 1.16
N GLN A 41 -13.92 -24.12 0.97
CA GLN A 41 -14.51 -24.27 -0.36
C GLN A 41 -14.79 -22.89 -1.03
N PRO A 42 -14.17 -22.58 -2.18
CA PRO A 42 -14.46 -21.37 -2.95
C PRO A 42 -15.83 -21.46 -3.63
N GLN A 43 -16.47 -20.30 -3.82
CA GLN A 43 -17.83 -20.19 -4.39
C GLN A 43 -17.86 -19.26 -5.62
N ASP A 44 -16.75 -18.61 -5.93
CA ASP A 44 -16.63 -17.55 -6.90
C ASP A 44 -15.21 -17.48 -7.48
N LEU A 45 -15.11 -17.04 -8.74
CA LEU A 45 -13.85 -16.74 -9.43
C LEU A 45 -13.68 -15.22 -9.55
N TYR A 46 -12.48 -14.73 -9.22
CA TYR A 46 -12.11 -13.33 -9.38
C TYR A 46 -10.85 -13.23 -10.22
N PHE A 47 -10.92 -12.47 -11.30
CA PHE A 47 -9.80 -12.17 -12.18
C PHE A 47 -9.56 -10.66 -12.15
N PHE A 48 -8.39 -10.26 -11.69
CA PHE A 48 -7.98 -8.87 -11.61
C PHE A 48 -7.00 -8.55 -12.74
N VAL A 49 -7.04 -7.33 -13.26
CA VAL A 49 -6.08 -6.84 -14.26
C VAL A 49 -5.48 -5.53 -13.74
N ASN A 50 -4.17 -5.32 -13.97
CA ASN A 50 -3.46 -4.13 -13.46
C ASN A 50 -3.80 -2.88 -14.29
N GLU A 51 -5.01 -2.36 -14.09
CA GLU A 51 -5.57 -1.21 -14.78
C GLU A 51 -6.37 -0.33 -13.80
N GLU A 52 -6.51 0.95 -14.14
CA GLU A 52 -7.34 1.92 -13.40
C GLU A 52 -8.85 1.69 -13.66
N GLU A 53 -9.18 1.39 -14.91
CA GLU A 53 -10.49 1.02 -15.44
C GLU A 53 -10.25 -0.09 -16.48
N LEU A 54 -11.25 -0.94 -16.74
CA LEU A 54 -11.14 -2.01 -17.73
C LEU A 54 -10.96 -1.41 -19.12
N SER A 55 -9.79 -1.62 -19.71
CA SER A 55 -9.46 -1.14 -21.05
C SER A 55 -10.29 -1.85 -22.13
N THR A 56 -10.40 -1.26 -23.31
CA THR A 56 -11.01 -1.92 -24.49
C THR A 56 -10.35 -3.27 -24.78
N GLN A 57 -9.03 -3.38 -24.58
CA GLN A 57 -8.30 -4.64 -24.74
C GLN A 57 -8.73 -5.68 -23.69
N SER A 58 -8.87 -5.28 -22.43
CA SER A 58 -9.33 -6.15 -21.34
C SER A 58 -10.78 -6.60 -21.54
N LEU A 59 -11.66 -5.72 -22.02
CA LEU A 59 -13.05 -6.06 -22.35
C LEU A 59 -13.13 -7.06 -23.52
N SER A 60 -12.35 -6.85 -24.59
CA SER A 60 -12.29 -7.78 -25.73
C SER A 60 -11.81 -9.18 -25.31
N LYS A 61 -10.84 -9.27 -24.38
CA LYS A 61 -10.41 -10.55 -23.79
C LYS A 61 -11.51 -11.25 -23.01
N ILE A 62 -12.30 -10.50 -22.24
CA ILE A 62 -13.47 -11.03 -21.52
C ILE A 62 -14.51 -11.53 -22.53
N GLU A 63 -14.83 -10.77 -23.57
CA GLU A 63 -15.78 -11.16 -24.61
C GLU A 63 -15.34 -12.42 -25.39
N ALA A 64 -14.04 -12.55 -25.66
CA ALA A 64 -13.47 -13.75 -26.26
C ALA A 64 -13.69 -14.99 -25.39
N LEU A 65 -13.46 -14.86 -24.07
CA LEU A 65 -13.74 -15.93 -23.12
C LEU A 65 -15.23 -16.31 -23.11
N ILE A 66 -16.11 -15.32 -23.03
CA ILE A 66 -17.57 -15.52 -23.03
C ILE A 66 -18.01 -16.24 -24.31
N SER A 67 -17.51 -15.78 -25.47
CA SER A 67 -17.83 -16.36 -26.77
C SER A 67 -17.39 -17.82 -26.90
N LYS A 68 -16.26 -18.19 -26.29
CA LYS A 68 -15.77 -19.57 -26.26
C LYS A 68 -16.59 -20.47 -25.33
N LEU A 69 -17.07 -19.93 -24.21
CA LEU A 69 -17.74 -20.69 -23.17
C LEU A 69 -19.26 -20.78 -23.34
N LYS A 70 -19.89 -19.93 -24.17
CA LYS A 70 -21.35 -19.84 -24.32
C LYS A 70 -22.03 -21.13 -24.80
N ASN A 71 -21.30 -22.02 -25.46
CA ASN A 71 -21.81 -23.31 -25.94
C ASN A 71 -21.69 -24.43 -24.88
N VAL A 72 -20.97 -24.18 -23.79
CA VAL A 72 -20.68 -25.17 -22.74
C VAL A 72 -21.36 -24.80 -21.42
N TYR A 73 -21.54 -23.51 -21.15
CA TYR A 73 -22.12 -22.99 -19.92
C TYR A 73 -23.29 -22.04 -20.23
N GLU A 74 -24.32 -22.02 -19.39
CA GLU A 74 -25.29 -20.93 -19.36
C GLU A 74 -24.62 -19.68 -18.77
N ILE A 75 -24.38 -18.68 -19.63
CA ILE A 75 -23.72 -17.44 -19.23
C ILE A 75 -24.73 -16.31 -19.11
N LYS A 76 -24.81 -15.71 -17.92
CA LYS A 76 -25.67 -14.55 -17.62
C LYS A 76 -24.81 -13.36 -17.22
N PHE A 77 -24.93 -12.24 -17.95
CA PHE A 77 -24.42 -10.96 -17.47
C PHE A 77 -25.20 -10.54 -16.22
N VAL A 78 -24.49 -10.09 -15.18
CA VAL A 78 -25.10 -9.65 -13.92
C VAL A 78 -25.10 -8.14 -13.83
N LYS A 79 -23.92 -7.53 -13.96
CA LYS A 79 -23.73 -6.08 -13.96
C LYS A 79 -22.32 -5.73 -14.42
N GLY A 80 -22.15 -4.49 -14.88
CA GLY A 80 -20.85 -3.95 -15.25
C GLY A 80 -20.81 -2.44 -15.11
N ASP A 81 -19.61 -1.93 -14.86
CA ASP A 81 -19.24 -0.51 -14.92
C ASP A 81 -17.80 -0.42 -15.46
N LYS A 82 -17.24 0.80 -15.55
CA LYS A 82 -15.89 1.00 -16.08
C LYS A 82 -14.80 0.23 -15.33
N ALA A 83 -15.00 -0.08 -14.05
CA ALA A 83 -14.00 -0.75 -13.22
C ALA A 83 -14.20 -2.26 -13.12
N ARG A 84 -15.38 -2.80 -13.45
CA ARG A 84 -15.69 -4.22 -13.21
C ARG A 84 -16.82 -4.74 -14.08
N VAL A 85 -16.75 -6.02 -14.45
CA VAL A 85 -17.83 -6.74 -15.14
C VAL A 85 -18.04 -8.10 -14.49
N PHE A 86 -19.29 -8.42 -14.17
CA PHE A 86 -19.69 -9.63 -13.46
C PHE A 86 -20.63 -10.49 -14.30
N TYR A 87 -20.34 -11.79 -14.31
CA TYR A 87 -21.14 -12.82 -14.98
C TYR A 87 -21.46 -13.96 -14.02
N LYS A 88 -22.45 -14.77 -14.39
CA LYS A 88 -22.70 -16.11 -13.83
C LYS A 88 -22.57 -17.15 -14.93
N PHE A 89 -21.87 -18.24 -14.63
CA PHE A 89 -21.69 -19.42 -15.49
C PHE A 89 -22.29 -20.61 -14.74
N ASP A 90 -23.45 -21.11 -15.15
CA ASP A 90 -24.19 -22.17 -14.43
C ASP A 90 -24.32 -21.89 -12.92
N GLY A 91 -24.63 -20.64 -12.59
CA GLY A 91 -24.75 -20.16 -11.20
C GLY A 91 -23.43 -19.72 -10.54
N VAL A 92 -22.26 -20.15 -11.05
CA VAL A 92 -20.94 -19.74 -10.54
C VAL A 92 -20.68 -18.28 -10.87
N SER A 93 -20.42 -17.45 -9.86
CA SER A 93 -20.09 -16.03 -10.07
C SER A 93 -18.65 -15.85 -10.53
N VAL A 94 -18.46 -15.20 -11.67
CA VAL A 94 -17.14 -14.84 -12.22
C VAL A 94 -17.05 -13.32 -12.32
N LYS A 95 -15.98 -12.75 -11.79
CA LYS A 95 -15.82 -11.28 -11.67
C LYS A 95 -14.49 -10.84 -12.25
N PHE A 96 -14.56 -9.92 -13.22
CA PHE A 96 -13.43 -9.24 -13.80
C PHE A 96 -13.35 -7.83 -13.22
N ILE A 97 -12.20 -7.46 -12.67
CA ILE A 97 -12.04 -6.19 -11.94
C ILE A 97 -10.72 -5.53 -12.34
N ALA A 98 -10.79 -4.26 -12.76
CA ALA A 98 -9.63 -3.39 -12.86
C ALA A 98 -9.09 -3.10 -11.45
N TYR A 99 -7.82 -3.41 -11.24
CA TYR A 99 -7.17 -3.30 -9.94
C TYR A 99 -5.81 -2.61 -10.16
N PRO A 100 -5.66 -1.31 -9.84
CA PRO A 100 -4.48 -0.51 -10.18
C PRO A 100 -3.31 -0.77 -9.24
N ILE A 101 -2.99 -2.04 -9.09
CA ILE A 101 -2.06 -2.63 -8.16
C ILE A 101 -1.33 -3.71 -8.92
N GLU A 102 -0.01 -3.55 -9.01
CA GLU A 102 0.85 -4.56 -9.64
C GLU A 102 0.73 -5.89 -8.87
N ILE A 103 0.14 -6.87 -9.54
CA ILE A 103 -0.15 -8.23 -9.05
C ILE A 103 0.31 -9.31 -10.05
N LEU A 104 0.84 -8.91 -11.21
CA LEU A 104 1.17 -9.80 -12.32
C LEU A 104 2.63 -10.25 -12.26
N SER A 105 3.54 -9.32 -11.97
CA SER A 105 5.00 -9.54 -11.94
C SER A 105 5.44 -10.64 -10.97
N ASP A 106 4.76 -10.80 -9.83
CA ASP A 106 5.02 -11.86 -8.84
C ASP A 106 3.99 -13.00 -8.88
N ALA A 107 3.11 -13.01 -9.87
CA ALA A 107 2.13 -14.08 -10.03
C ALA A 107 2.80 -15.38 -10.48
N ARG A 108 2.31 -16.51 -9.96
CA ARG A 108 2.69 -17.83 -10.46
C ARG A 108 1.76 -18.27 -11.59
N LYS A 109 2.26 -19.13 -12.47
CA LYS A 109 1.42 -19.77 -13.48
C LYS A 109 0.64 -20.94 -12.88
N TYR A 110 -0.63 -21.03 -13.25
CA TYR A 110 -1.44 -22.24 -13.14
C TYR A 110 -2.00 -22.54 -14.53
N LYS A 111 -1.36 -23.47 -15.25
CA LYS A 111 -1.61 -23.67 -16.68
C LYS A 111 -1.44 -22.34 -17.42
N ASN A 112 -2.44 -21.91 -18.19
CA ASN A 112 -2.35 -20.69 -19.00
C ASN A 112 -2.79 -19.41 -18.27
N ILE A 113 -3.24 -19.50 -17.01
CA ILE A 113 -3.63 -18.33 -16.21
C ILE A 113 -2.56 -17.95 -15.18
N ASN A 114 -2.58 -16.69 -14.77
CA ASN A 114 -1.76 -16.20 -13.66
C ASN A 114 -2.55 -16.32 -12.34
N VAL A 115 -1.86 -16.61 -11.25
CA VAL A 115 -2.42 -16.68 -9.89
C VAL A 115 -1.59 -15.79 -8.98
N ALA A 116 -2.25 -14.88 -8.27
CA ALA A 116 -1.54 -13.90 -7.43
C ALA A 116 -0.65 -14.58 -6.38
N SER A 117 0.46 -13.92 -6.03
CA SER A 117 1.35 -14.38 -4.96
C SER A 117 0.63 -14.40 -3.60
N ILE A 118 1.12 -15.20 -2.66
CA ILE A 118 0.57 -15.29 -1.31
C ILE A 118 0.52 -13.91 -0.62
N LYS A 119 1.58 -13.10 -0.76
CA LYS A 119 1.64 -11.75 -0.18
C LYS A 119 0.57 -10.83 -0.78
N LYS A 120 0.37 -10.88 -2.11
CA LYS A 120 -0.68 -10.10 -2.79
C LYS A 120 -2.08 -10.60 -2.43
N LEU A 121 -2.29 -11.90 -2.27
CA LEU A 121 -3.56 -12.45 -1.81
C LEU A 121 -3.91 -11.96 -0.40
N ALA A 122 -2.95 -11.98 0.53
CA ALA A 122 -3.16 -11.45 1.88
C ALA A 122 -3.50 -9.96 1.85
N TYR A 123 -2.77 -9.19 1.04
CA TYR A 123 -3.05 -7.77 0.86
C TYR A 123 -4.43 -7.50 0.24
N ILE A 124 -4.85 -8.24 -0.78
CA ILE A 124 -6.20 -8.12 -1.38
C ILE A 124 -7.29 -8.41 -0.34
N LYS A 125 -7.06 -9.33 0.60
CA LYS A 125 -7.98 -9.56 1.72
C LYS A 125 -8.01 -8.38 2.68
N LEU A 126 -6.85 -7.85 3.03
CA LEU A 126 -6.77 -6.65 3.86
C LEU A 126 -7.47 -5.46 3.18
N ASP A 127 -7.27 -5.23 1.89
CA ASP A 127 -7.94 -4.18 1.12
C ASP A 127 -9.47 -4.38 1.09
N ALA A 128 -9.94 -5.63 0.90
CA ALA A 128 -11.36 -5.95 0.97
C ALA A 128 -11.99 -5.64 2.34
N ILE A 129 -11.23 -5.80 3.42
CA ILE A 129 -11.63 -5.46 4.79
C ILE A 129 -11.59 -3.94 5.01
N LEU A 130 -10.53 -3.27 4.59
CA LEU A 130 -10.36 -1.85 4.88
C LEU A 130 -11.26 -0.96 4.00
N ARG A 131 -11.54 -1.35 2.75
CA ARG A 131 -12.24 -0.46 1.79
C ARG A 131 -13.57 -0.99 1.29
N HIS A 132 -13.74 -2.30 1.12
CA HIS A 132 -14.85 -2.83 0.32
C HIS A 132 -15.97 -3.51 1.12
N ARG A 133 -15.90 -4.83 1.29
CA ARG A 133 -17.06 -5.66 1.63
C ARG A 133 -17.04 -6.30 3.01
N ARG A 134 -15.88 -6.36 3.67
CA ARG A 134 -15.75 -6.75 5.09
C ARG A 134 -16.55 -8.00 5.48
N LYS A 135 -16.43 -9.09 4.70
CA LYS A 135 -17.17 -10.33 4.99
C LYS A 135 -16.36 -11.24 5.91
N ALA A 136 -17.02 -12.11 6.68
CA ALA A 136 -16.32 -13.04 7.58
C ALA A 136 -15.24 -13.87 6.85
N ARG A 137 -15.53 -14.35 5.63
CA ARG A 137 -14.54 -15.03 4.78
C ARG A 137 -13.28 -14.20 4.47
N ASP A 138 -13.35 -12.87 4.45
CA ASP A 138 -12.15 -12.05 4.20
C ASP A 138 -11.21 -12.05 5.40
N PHE A 139 -11.78 -11.98 6.59
CA PHE A 139 -11.05 -12.08 7.85
C PHE A 139 -10.47 -13.48 8.05
N TYR A 140 -11.25 -14.52 7.73
CA TYR A 140 -10.78 -15.90 7.73
C TYR A 140 -9.60 -16.11 6.79
N ASP A 141 -9.75 -15.72 5.51
CA ASP A 141 -8.71 -15.90 4.50
C ASP A 141 -7.43 -15.13 4.87
N LEU A 142 -7.56 -13.90 5.42
CA LEU A 142 -6.41 -13.12 5.89
C LEU A 142 -5.68 -13.84 7.04
N LYS A 143 -6.39 -14.26 8.09
CA LYS A 143 -5.81 -15.01 9.22
C LYS A 143 -5.15 -16.29 8.73
N TYR A 144 -5.82 -17.05 7.86
CA TYR A 144 -5.30 -18.31 7.33
C TYR A 144 -3.98 -18.08 6.58
N LEU A 145 -3.94 -17.10 5.68
CA LEU A 145 -2.72 -16.76 4.94
C LEU A 145 -1.58 -16.34 5.88
N MET A 146 -1.89 -15.52 6.88
CA MET A 146 -0.90 -15.07 7.87
C MET A 146 -0.30 -16.23 8.66
N LEU A 147 -1.14 -17.12 9.20
CA LEU A 147 -0.67 -18.27 9.96
C LEU A 147 0.06 -19.30 9.10
N LYS A 148 -0.52 -19.67 7.96
CA LYS A 148 0.01 -20.76 7.11
C LYS A 148 1.33 -20.39 6.44
N PHE A 149 1.50 -19.12 6.08
CA PHE A 149 2.68 -18.64 5.35
C PHE A 149 3.58 -17.73 6.19
N ASN A 150 3.39 -17.71 7.51
CA ASN A 150 4.18 -16.94 8.47
C ASN A 150 4.29 -15.46 8.09
N LEU A 151 3.18 -14.86 7.66
CA LEU A 151 3.11 -13.42 7.39
C LEU A 151 2.63 -12.69 8.63
N LYS A 152 3.35 -11.65 9.02
CA LYS A 152 2.90 -10.69 10.03
C LYS A 152 2.03 -9.62 9.40
N LEU A 153 1.23 -8.92 10.20
CA LEU A 153 0.34 -7.88 9.69
C LEU A 153 1.10 -6.76 8.95
N GLU A 154 2.29 -6.41 9.42
CA GLU A 154 3.20 -5.46 8.77
C GLU A 154 3.68 -5.92 7.40
N ASP A 155 3.90 -7.23 7.19
CA ASP A 155 4.30 -7.74 5.88
C ASP A 155 3.18 -7.51 4.85
N VAL A 156 1.93 -7.67 5.29
CA VAL A 156 0.74 -7.44 4.46
C VAL A 156 0.54 -5.94 4.21
N LEU A 157 0.72 -5.11 5.23
CA LEU A 157 0.63 -3.65 5.12
C LEU A 157 1.75 -3.08 4.24
N ASP A 158 2.95 -3.65 4.25
CA ASP A 158 4.09 -3.12 3.50
C ASP A 158 3.98 -3.34 1.98
N VAL A 159 3.09 -4.25 1.54
CA VAL A 159 2.69 -4.42 0.12
C VAL A 159 1.99 -3.17 -0.43
N CYS A 160 1.36 -2.38 0.45
CA CYS A 160 0.58 -1.19 0.13
C CYS A 160 1.39 -0.07 -0.55
N ARG A 161 2.71 -0.06 -0.34
CA ARG A 161 3.59 1.05 -0.72
C ARG A 161 3.61 1.35 -2.22
N TYR A 162 3.08 0.47 -3.07
CA TYR A 162 3.00 0.67 -4.51
C TYR A 162 1.67 1.28 -4.99
N HIS A 163 0.78 1.71 -4.10
CA HIS A 163 -0.62 1.99 -4.48
C HIS A 163 -1.06 3.42 -4.18
N VAL A 164 -1.42 4.16 -5.24
CA VAL A 164 -1.83 5.57 -5.19
C VAL A 164 -3.26 5.73 -4.66
N LYS A 165 -4.13 4.72 -4.79
CA LYS A 165 -5.52 4.74 -4.29
C LYS A 165 -5.68 4.46 -2.80
N LEU A 166 -4.58 4.26 -2.06
CA LEU A 166 -4.63 3.93 -0.63
C LEU A 166 -4.76 5.13 0.32
N MET A 167 -5.06 6.32 -0.20
CA MET A 167 -5.27 7.49 0.64
C MET A 167 -6.48 7.33 1.57
N GLY A 168 -6.38 7.92 2.77
CA GLY A 168 -7.52 8.44 3.52
C GLY A 168 -8.09 7.57 4.64
N ILE A 169 -7.47 6.45 5.02
CA ILE A 169 -7.92 5.70 6.21
C ILE A 169 -6.98 6.02 7.37
N ALA A 170 -7.53 6.72 8.37
CA ALA A 170 -6.83 6.98 9.62
C ALA A 170 -6.55 5.66 10.38
N GLU A 171 -5.47 5.62 11.14
CA GLU A 171 -5.04 4.41 11.85
C GLU A 171 -6.08 3.84 12.83
N ASN A 172 -6.74 4.73 13.56
CA ASN A 172 -7.85 4.36 14.45
C ASN A 172 -9.03 3.76 13.68
N ALA A 173 -9.31 4.25 12.47
CA ALA A 173 -10.32 3.68 11.59
C ALA A 173 -9.89 2.30 11.07
N MET A 174 -8.62 2.11 10.71
CA MET A 174 -8.08 0.79 10.35
C MET A 174 -8.26 -0.21 11.50
N ALA A 175 -7.85 0.16 12.71
CA ALA A 175 -8.03 -0.66 13.90
C ALA A 175 -9.51 -0.95 14.18
N HIS A 176 -10.40 0.03 14.03
CA HIS A 176 -11.85 -0.18 14.18
C HIS A 176 -12.39 -1.19 13.16
N LEU A 177 -12.01 -1.09 11.89
CA LEU A 177 -12.43 -2.02 10.84
C LEU A 177 -11.92 -3.44 11.14
N LEU A 178 -10.65 -3.56 11.52
CA LEU A 178 -9.98 -4.83 11.85
C LEU A 178 -10.45 -5.48 13.15
N LEU A 179 -10.94 -4.71 14.14
CA LEU A 179 -11.26 -5.25 15.48
C LEU A 179 -12.74 -5.15 15.89
N LYS A 180 -13.50 -4.18 15.38
CA LYS A 180 -14.85 -3.85 15.90
C LYS A 180 -15.98 -3.94 14.88
N HIS A 181 -15.68 -3.94 13.57
CA HIS A 181 -16.73 -4.01 12.54
C HIS A 181 -17.62 -5.25 12.72
N ARG A 182 -18.95 -5.11 12.63
CA ARG A 182 -19.86 -6.25 12.77
C ARG A 182 -19.70 -7.21 11.58
N LEU A 183 -19.62 -8.51 11.87
CA LEU A 183 -19.57 -9.55 10.86
C LEU A 183 -20.78 -10.48 11.02
N ILE A 184 -21.21 -11.06 9.90
CA ILE A 184 -22.17 -12.17 9.89
C ILE A 184 -21.36 -13.45 10.07
N ASP A 185 -21.67 -14.24 11.10
CA ASP A 185 -20.88 -15.43 11.43
C ASP A 185 -20.90 -16.45 10.29
N LYS A 186 -19.73 -17.04 10.05
CA LYS A 186 -19.46 -18.01 8.98
C LYS A 186 -19.87 -17.57 7.56
N GLU A 187 -20.11 -16.28 7.30
CA GLU A 187 -20.51 -15.78 5.98
C GLU A 187 -19.47 -16.12 4.89
N GLY A 188 -19.83 -17.09 4.05
CA GLY A 188 -18.99 -17.59 2.95
C GLY A 188 -17.79 -18.42 3.40
N ILE A 189 -17.83 -18.96 4.63
CA ILE A 189 -16.88 -19.92 5.18
C ILE A 189 -17.55 -21.30 5.13
N ILE A 190 -17.21 -22.09 4.11
CA ILE A 190 -17.79 -23.42 3.86
C ILE A 190 -16.66 -24.44 3.94
N GLU A 191 -16.82 -25.48 4.77
CA GLU A 191 -15.82 -26.52 5.01
C GLU A 191 -14.43 -25.93 5.28
N ALA A 192 -14.32 -25.10 6.32
CA ALA A 192 -13.05 -24.49 6.71
C ALA A 192 -12.05 -25.55 7.18
N LYS A 193 -10.80 -25.43 6.73
CA LYS A 193 -9.69 -26.31 7.12
C LYS A 193 -9.42 -26.29 8.63
N PHE A 194 -9.66 -25.15 9.27
CA PHE A 194 -9.67 -25.04 10.72
C PHE A 194 -11.00 -24.45 11.15
N ASP A 195 -11.70 -25.11 12.06
CA ASP A 195 -12.89 -24.51 12.66
C ASP A 195 -12.48 -23.24 13.39
N THR A 196 -13.17 -22.16 13.09
CA THR A 196 -12.91 -20.86 13.69
C THR A 196 -14.18 -20.05 13.64
N ASP A 197 -14.49 -19.42 14.76
CA ASP A 197 -15.53 -18.41 14.86
C ASP A 197 -14.93 -17.02 14.64
N ILE A 198 -15.80 -16.02 14.48
CA ILE A 198 -15.38 -14.62 14.39
C ILE A 198 -14.54 -14.21 15.60
N LYS A 199 -14.88 -14.69 16.81
CA LYS A 199 -14.20 -14.32 18.05
C LYS A 199 -12.71 -14.67 18.00
N THR A 200 -12.39 -15.89 17.58
CA THR A 200 -11.01 -16.38 17.44
C THR A 200 -10.26 -15.66 16.32
N ILE A 201 -10.96 -15.25 15.25
CA ILE A 201 -10.34 -14.43 14.20
C ILE A 201 -10.02 -13.02 14.72
N ARG A 202 -10.92 -12.42 15.50
CA ARG A 202 -10.74 -11.09 16.08
C ARG A 202 -9.65 -11.08 17.14
N GLU A 203 -9.56 -12.10 17.98
CA GLU A 203 -8.49 -12.18 18.97
C GLU A 203 -7.12 -12.29 18.31
N PHE A 204 -7.01 -13.06 17.23
CA PHE A 204 -5.77 -13.11 16.43
C PHE A 204 -5.38 -11.72 15.89
N LEU A 205 -6.30 -11.01 15.23
CA LEU A 205 -6.01 -9.67 14.70
C LEU A 205 -5.75 -8.65 15.81
N LYS A 206 -6.42 -8.77 16.95
CA LYS A 206 -6.20 -7.92 18.14
C LYS A 206 -4.78 -8.10 18.67
N ASN A 207 -4.28 -9.33 18.74
CA ASN A 207 -2.91 -9.61 19.16
C ASN A 207 -1.89 -9.00 18.19
N GLU A 208 -2.13 -9.09 16.88
CA GLU A 208 -1.27 -8.43 15.88
C GLU A 208 -1.27 -6.90 16.02
N VAL A 209 -2.44 -6.28 16.18
CA VAL A 209 -2.55 -4.83 16.39
C VAL A 209 -1.91 -4.41 17.71
N LYS A 210 -2.08 -5.21 18.77
CA LYS A 210 -1.45 -4.96 20.08
C LYS A 210 0.07 -5.01 19.98
N ARG A 211 0.64 -6.05 19.33
CA ARG A 211 2.08 -6.17 19.12
C ARG A 211 2.66 -4.96 18.39
N LEU A 212 2.02 -4.51 17.32
CA LEU A 212 2.44 -3.30 16.59
C LEU A 212 2.36 -2.02 17.44
N SER A 213 1.46 -1.99 18.42
CA SER A 213 1.29 -0.85 19.34
C SER A 213 2.34 -0.87 20.45
N GLU A 214 2.66 -2.06 20.98
CA GLU A 214 3.74 -2.28 21.95
C GLU A 214 5.10 -1.93 21.34
N GLU A 215 5.38 -2.40 20.12
CA GLU A 215 6.60 -2.05 19.37
C GLU A 215 6.72 -0.53 19.14
N ARG A 216 5.61 0.17 18.89
CA ARG A 216 5.61 1.63 18.76
C ARG A 216 5.89 2.31 20.11
N ALA A 217 5.43 1.76 21.23
CA ALA A 217 5.66 2.34 22.55
C ALA A 217 7.14 2.36 22.96
N GLU A 218 7.96 1.45 22.42
CA GLU A 218 9.40 1.42 22.67
C GLU A 218 10.12 2.71 22.21
N ILE A 219 9.58 3.41 21.21
CA ILE A 219 10.15 4.64 20.64
C ILE A 219 10.42 5.72 21.70
N PHE A 220 9.57 5.82 22.71
CA PHE A 220 9.72 6.82 23.79
C PHE A 220 11.08 6.70 24.49
N ASN A 221 11.58 5.47 24.63
CA ASN A 221 12.79 5.15 25.37
C ASN A 221 14.06 5.12 24.52
N PHE A 222 13.95 5.26 23.20
CA PHE A 222 15.12 5.18 22.33
C PHE A 222 16.15 6.29 22.63
N SER A 223 17.39 5.84 22.80
CA SER A 223 18.62 6.65 22.79
C SER A 223 18.93 7.18 21.38
N THR A 224 19.87 8.12 21.27
CA THR A 224 20.32 8.63 19.96
C THR A 224 20.86 7.52 19.05
N ASN A 225 21.59 6.55 19.60
CA ASN A 225 22.14 5.43 18.83
C ASN A 225 21.03 4.49 18.32
N GLU A 226 20.02 4.21 19.15
CA GLU A 226 18.88 3.40 18.74
C GLU A 226 18.05 4.10 17.67
N ILE A 227 17.88 5.42 17.75
CA ILE A 227 17.20 6.18 16.70
C ILE A 227 17.98 6.10 15.38
N LYS A 228 19.30 6.30 15.40
CA LYS A 228 20.14 6.15 14.21
C LYS A 228 19.99 4.75 13.59
N ALA A 229 20.10 3.71 14.42
CA ALA A 229 20.00 2.31 13.96
C ALA A 229 18.62 1.95 13.40
N ASN A 230 17.55 2.58 13.89
CA ASN A 230 16.16 2.25 13.55
C ASN A 230 15.46 3.33 12.71
N ILE A 231 16.17 4.32 12.16
CA ILE A 231 15.54 5.52 11.54
C ILE A 231 14.54 5.18 10.43
N ASN A 232 14.77 4.08 9.71
CA ASN A 232 13.93 3.58 8.62
C ASN A 232 12.97 2.45 9.03
N LYS A 233 13.01 2.00 10.29
CA LYS A 233 12.05 1.01 10.82
C LYS A 233 10.64 1.61 10.83
N LYS A 234 9.63 0.78 10.57
CA LYS A 234 8.25 1.21 10.38
C LYS A 234 7.33 0.74 11.50
N TYR A 235 6.40 1.59 11.89
CA TYR A 235 5.58 1.38 13.09
C TYR A 235 4.09 1.50 12.84
N GLY A 236 3.34 0.79 13.69
CA GLY A 236 1.88 0.73 13.72
C GLY A 236 1.23 0.30 12.41
N LEU A 237 -0.06 0.60 12.27
CA LEU A 237 -0.84 0.22 11.08
C LEU A 237 -0.60 1.19 9.91
N SER A 238 -0.30 2.46 10.19
CA SER A 238 0.04 3.43 9.15
C SER A 238 1.40 3.17 8.49
N ARG A 239 2.22 2.29 9.08
CA ARG A 239 3.58 2.00 8.62
C ARG A 239 4.43 3.27 8.50
N ASN A 240 4.35 4.18 9.46
CA ASN A 240 5.20 5.38 9.50
C ASN A 240 6.65 4.96 9.79
N SER A 241 7.64 5.64 9.20
CA SER A 241 9.04 5.46 9.63
C SER A 241 9.27 6.02 11.04
N LEU A 242 10.35 5.60 11.72
CA LEU A 242 10.72 6.16 13.02
C LEU A 242 10.84 7.69 12.98
N LEU A 243 11.40 8.23 11.90
CA LEU A 243 11.50 9.67 11.64
C LEU A 243 10.13 10.36 11.73
N MET A 244 9.11 9.77 11.09
CA MET A 244 7.73 10.28 11.14
C MET A 244 7.12 10.14 12.52
N GLU A 245 7.30 8.98 13.17
CA GLU A 245 6.77 8.73 14.51
C GLU A 245 7.33 9.73 15.53
N LEU A 246 8.63 9.98 15.53
CA LEU A 246 9.28 10.96 16.42
C LEU A 246 8.69 12.36 16.25
N TYR A 247 8.37 12.79 15.03
CA TYR A 247 7.69 14.06 14.80
C TYR A 247 6.23 14.05 15.28
N LEU A 248 5.49 12.97 14.98
CA LEU A 248 4.07 12.85 15.35
C LEU A 248 3.86 12.84 16.87
N ILE A 249 4.77 12.22 17.63
CA ILE A 249 4.74 12.18 19.10
C ILE A 249 5.42 13.39 19.77
N LYS A 250 5.78 14.43 19.00
CA LYS A 250 6.40 15.68 19.48
C LYS A 250 7.78 15.49 20.13
N MET A 251 8.56 14.57 19.59
CA MET A 251 9.93 14.26 20.00
C MET A 251 10.96 14.57 18.91
N GLU A 252 10.61 15.43 17.93
CA GLU A 252 11.49 15.84 16.83
C GLU A 252 12.78 16.53 17.31
N GLN A 253 12.83 17.03 18.55
CA GLN A 253 14.07 17.55 19.14
C GLN A 253 15.20 16.51 19.20
N LYS A 254 14.86 15.21 19.31
CA LYS A 254 15.85 14.13 19.24
C LYS A 254 16.46 14.01 17.84
N LEU A 255 15.73 14.38 16.79
CA LEU A 255 16.21 14.32 15.41
C LEU A 255 17.26 15.39 15.11
N TYR A 256 17.15 16.59 15.69
CA TYR A 256 18.16 17.64 15.47
C TYR A 256 19.58 17.27 15.95
N LYS A 257 19.71 16.23 16.79
CA LYS A 257 20.99 15.68 17.27
C LYS A 257 21.55 14.57 16.38
N ILE A 258 20.84 14.26 15.29
CA ILE A 258 21.14 13.15 14.40
C ILE A 258 21.47 13.71 13.03
N ASP A 259 22.61 13.27 12.48
CA ASP A 259 22.89 13.38 11.07
C ASP A 259 22.04 12.34 10.32
N LEU A 260 21.10 12.83 9.50
CA LEU A 260 20.17 11.99 8.76
C LEU A 260 20.83 11.28 7.58
N LEU A 261 21.96 11.79 7.06
CA LEU A 261 22.72 11.13 5.99
C LEU A 261 23.57 10.00 6.54
N GLU A 262 24.25 10.23 7.67
CA GLU A 262 24.98 9.19 8.41
C GLU A 262 24.05 8.03 8.79
N ALA A 263 22.85 8.36 9.29
CA ALA A 263 21.82 7.38 9.63
C ALA A 263 21.13 6.74 8.41
N LYS A 264 21.44 7.21 7.18
CA LYS A 264 20.82 6.76 5.92
C LYS A 264 19.29 6.88 5.95
N ALA A 265 18.76 7.97 6.51
CA ALA A 265 17.33 8.19 6.63
C ALA A 265 16.67 8.31 5.24
N ASP A 266 15.66 7.49 4.98
CA ASP A 266 14.83 7.58 3.78
C ASP A 266 13.77 8.66 3.95
N LEU A 267 14.12 9.90 3.61
CA LEU A 267 13.22 11.05 3.67
C LEU A 267 12.10 10.98 2.60
N GLY A 268 12.28 10.15 1.57
CA GLY A 268 11.31 9.91 0.51
C GLY A 268 10.34 8.77 0.82
N TYR A 269 10.52 8.08 1.94
CA TYR A 269 9.66 6.99 2.35
C TYR A 269 8.20 7.46 2.48
N GLU A 270 7.29 6.76 1.80
CA GLU A 270 5.85 6.99 1.88
C GLU A 270 5.20 5.90 2.76
N ASN A 271 4.43 6.33 3.76
CA ASN A 271 3.67 5.43 4.62
C ASN A 271 2.44 4.82 3.91
N PHE A 272 1.61 4.06 4.63
CA PHE A 272 0.39 3.43 4.09
C PHE A 272 -0.54 4.42 3.37
N ASN A 273 -0.63 5.66 3.86
CA ASN A 273 -1.45 6.73 3.30
C ASN A 273 -0.70 7.63 2.31
N LYS A 274 0.46 7.20 1.80
CA LYS A 274 1.29 7.98 0.86
C LYS A 274 1.77 9.33 1.39
N CYS A 275 1.93 9.41 2.72
CA CYS A 275 2.51 10.57 3.37
C CYS A 275 3.99 10.30 3.65
N ASP A 276 4.85 11.21 3.19
CA ASP A 276 6.27 11.28 3.52
C ASP A 276 6.49 12.18 4.75
N ILE A 277 7.72 12.30 5.23
CA ILE A 277 8.02 13.17 6.37
C ILE A 277 7.74 14.65 6.06
N PHE A 278 7.94 15.06 4.80
CA PHE A 278 7.70 16.42 4.37
C PHE A 278 6.24 16.80 4.48
N TYR A 279 5.31 15.88 4.16
CA TYR A 279 3.87 16.07 4.34
C TYR A 279 3.53 16.49 5.77
N TYR A 280 4.14 15.84 6.77
CA TYR A 280 3.93 16.17 8.18
C TYR A 280 4.60 17.49 8.60
N ALA A 281 5.73 17.82 7.98
CA ALA A 281 6.49 19.04 8.29
C ALA A 281 5.92 20.32 7.64
N LEU A 282 4.95 20.24 6.72
CA LEU A 282 4.44 21.40 5.97
C LEU A 282 3.90 22.55 6.86
N SER A 283 3.37 22.25 8.04
CA SER A 283 2.90 23.23 9.01
C SER A 283 3.97 23.71 10.01
N ASP A 284 5.16 23.12 9.98
CA ASP A 284 6.29 23.43 10.85
C ASP A 284 7.49 23.87 10.01
N THR A 285 7.62 25.18 9.80
CA THR A 285 8.69 25.74 8.96
C THR A 285 10.09 25.46 9.52
N LYS A 286 10.25 25.30 10.83
CA LYS A 286 11.55 24.98 11.44
C LYS A 286 11.97 23.55 11.11
N PHE A 287 11.05 22.60 11.31
CA PHE A 287 11.34 21.20 11.01
C PHE A 287 11.45 20.96 9.50
N LEU A 288 10.62 21.63 8.69
CA LEU A 288 10.72 21.59 7.23
C LEU A 288 12.07 22.13 6.72
N ASP A 289 12.55 23.27 7.26
CA ASP A 289 13.85 23.84 6.89
C ASP A 289 14.98 22.85 7.22
N TYR A 290 14.93 22.24 8.41
CA TYR A 290 15.86 21.20 8.82
C TYR A 290 15.88 20.02 7.84
N LEU A 291 14.73 19.45 7.49
CA LEU A 291 14.65 18.32 6.54
C LEU A 291 15.18 18.70 5.16
N LEU A 292 14.86 19.90 4.66
CA LEU A 292 15.29 20.37 3.35
C LEU A 292 16.80 20.56 3.25
N PHE A 293 17.51 20.82 4.35
CA PHE A 293 18.98 20.83 4.34
C PHE A 293 19.60 19.46 4.02
N TYR A 294 18.90 18.37 4.29
CA TYR A 294 19.35 17.01 4.01
C TYR A 294 18.95 16.48 2.63
N THR A 295 18.43 17.33 1.72
CA THR A 295 18.09 16.92 0.35
C THR A 295 18.90 17.68 -0.70
N SER A 296 19.49 16.99 -1.67
CA SER A 296 20.19 17.64 -2.80
C SER A 296 19.24 18.20 -3.87
N SER A 297 17.99 17.73 -3.87
CA SER A 297 16.91 18.19 -4.76
C SER A 297 15.63 18.42 -3.97
N THR A 298 14.69 19.15 -4.57
CA THR A 298 13.37 19.36 -3.97
C THR A 298 12.54 18.07 -4.08
N PRO A 299 11.96 17.57 -2.97
CA PRO A 299 11.11 16.39 -3.01
C PRO A 299 9.92 16.54 -3.98
N LYS A 300 9.55 15.43 -4.63
CA LYS A 300 8.51 15.43 -5.67
C LYS A 300 7.19 15.99 -5.14
N ASN A 301 6.56 16.87 -5.93
CA ASN A 301 5.29 17.54 -5.62
C ASN A 301 5.29 18.41 -4.35
N LEU A 302 6.41 18.56 -3.63
CA LEU A 302 6.43 19.30 -2.36
C LEU A 302 6.04 20.77 -2.53
N LYS A 303 6.54 21.43 -3.58
CA LYS A 303 6.18 22.82 -3.91
C LYS A 303 4.68 23.02 -4.07
N ASN A 304 3.99 22.09 -4.75
CA ASN A 304 2.55 22.13 -4.93
C ASN A 304 1.82 21.94 -3.60
N LYS A 305 2.26 20.97 -2.78
CA LYS A 305 1.70 20.74 -1.44
C LYS A 305 1.87 21.98 -0.53
N ALA A 306 3.02 22.65 -0.61
CA ALA A 306 3.37 23.79 0.23
C ALA A 306 2.57 25.07 -0.05
N GLN A 307 1.89 25.19 -1.20
CA GLN A 307 1.07 26.37 -1.56
C GLN A 307 -0.01 26.69 -0.52
N ARG A 308 -0.47 25.68 0.23
CA ARG A 308 -1.56 25.81 1.20
C ARG A 308 -1.08 26.12 2.62
N PHE A 309 0.22 26.27 2.84
CA PHE A 309 0.82 26.41 4.17
C PHE A 309 1.63 27.71 4.27
N SER A 310 1.32 28.50 5.29
CA SER A 310 2.00 29.78 5.54
C SER A 310 3.50 29.57 5.73
N GLY A 311 4.34 30.34 5.03
CA GLY A 311 5.80 30.27 5.10
C GLY A 311 6.45 29.06 4.41
N ALA A 312 5.75 27.93 4.27
CA ALA A 312 6.31 26.71 3.67
C ALA A 312 6.65 26.88 2.18
N LEU A 313 5.81 27.56 1.39
CA LEU A 313 6.07 27.77 -0.03
C LEU A 313 7.32 28.64 -0.27
N GLU A 314 7.45 29.73 0.50
CA GLU A 314 8.63 30.61 0.50
C GLU A 314 9.91 29.81 0.81
N LEU A 315 9.81 28.96 1.83
CA LEU A 315 10.90 28.11 2.30
C LEU A 315 11.34 27.09 1.26
N VAL A 316 10.39 26.39 0.63
CA VAL A 316 10.67 25.42 -0.44
C VAL A 316 11.31 26.11 -1.65
N LYS A 317 10.79 27.28 -2.08
CA LYS A 317 11.38 28.08 -3.17
C LYS A 317 12.81 28.52 -2.83
N ARG A 318 13.07 28.90 -1.58
CA ARG A 318 14.43 29.23 -1.14
C ARG A 318 15.38 28.05 -1.25
N HIS A 319 14.96 26.86 -0.81
CA HIS A 319 15.76 25.64 -0.93
C HIS A 319 15.95 25.19 -2.38
N GLU A 320 14.99 25.41 -3.29
CA GLU A 320 15.19 25.23 -4.74
C GLU A 320 16.36 26.07 -5.26
N LEU A 321 16.40 27.36 -4.91
CA LEU A 321 17.49 28.25 -5.31
C LEU A 321 18.84 27.83 -4.71
N ILE A 322 18.84 27.35 -3.46
CA ILE A 322 20.04 26.80 -2.81
C ILE A 322 20.52 25.55 -3.57
N ASN A 323 19.61 24.64 -3.93
CA ASN A 323 19.92 23.41 -4.67
C ASN A 323 20.56 23.71 -6.02
N ASP A 324 20.03 24.70 -6.75
CA ASP A 324 20.61 25.17 -8.02
C ASP A 324 22.06 25.65 -7.88
N CYS A 325 22.48 26.01 -6.66
CA CYS A 325 23.80 26.53 -6.36
C CYS A 325 24.76 25.49 -5.78
N LEU A 326 24.34 24.24 -5.53
CA LEU A 326 25.17 23.27 -4.81
C LEU A 326 26.50 22.97 -5.52
N ASN A 327 26.55 22.98 -6.85
CA ASN A 327 27.75 22.68 -7.64
C ASN A 327 28.49 23.92 -8.18
N LYS A 328 28.09 25.14 -7.80
CA LYS A 328 28.66 26.39 -8.32
C LYS A 328 29.86 26.90 -7.52
N SER A 329 30.81 27.60 -8.15
CA SER A 329 31.84 28.37 -7.43
C SER A 329 31.19 29.53 -6.64
N GLU A 330 31.94 30.15 -5.71
CA GLU A 330 31.41 31.28 -4.95
C GLU A 330 31.07 32.48 -5.85
N ASP A 331 31.86 32.71 -6.90
CA ASP A 331 31.62 33.81 -7.85
C ASP A 331 30.40 33.55 -8.74
N GLU A 332 30.21 32.30 -9.20
CA GLU A 332 29.00 31.88 -9.89
C GLU A 332 27.73 32.04 -9.01
N ILE A 333 27.85 31.84 -7.69
CA ILE A 333 26.75 32.09 -6.75
C ILE A 333 26.46 33.59 -6.64
N LYS A 334 27.48 34.45 -6.54
CA LYS A 334 27.29 35.91 -6.49
C LYS A 334 26.59 36.41 -7.75
N GLU A 335 26.96 35.93 -8.92
CA GLU A 335 26.26 36.22 -10.18
C GLU A 335 24.82 35.70 -10.18
N PHE A 336 24.60 34.49 -9.68
CA PHE A 336 23.27 33.91 -9.56
C PHE A 336 22.34 34.74 -8.66
N ILE A 337 22.84 35.21 -7.51
CA ILE A 337 22.13 36.08 -6.57
C ILE A 337 21.68 37.37 -7.26
N LYS A 338 22.60 38.04 -7.99
CA LYS A 338 22.31 39.26 -8.76
C LYS A 338 21.23 38.99 -9.80
N ARG A 339 21.39 37.94 -10.61
CA ARG A 339 20.45 37.58 -11.70
C ARG A 339 19.05 37.24 -11.19
N LYS A 340 18.93 36.62 -10.01
CA LYS A 340 17.65 36.20 -9.42
C LYS A 340 17.08 37.21 -8.41
N ASN A 341 17.73 38.36 -8.23
CA ASN A 341 17.34 39.41 -7.28
C ASN A 341 17.10 38.88 -5.85
N ILE A 342 18.00 38.01 -5.36
CA ILE A 342 17.86 37.38 -4.04
C ILE A 342 18.33 38.37 -2.95
N GLN A 343 17.41 38.80 -2.08
CA GLN A 343 17.69 39.80 -1.03
C GLN A 343 18.27 39.19 0.28
N ASN A 344 18.51 37.89 0.33
CA ASN A 344 18.96 37.21 1.55
C ASN A 344 20.49 37.28 1.72
N LEU A 345 20.94 38.16 2.63
CA LEU A 345 22.37 38.36 2.96
C LEU A 345 23.08 37.09 3.47
N ARG A 346 22.32 36.08 3.94
CA ARG A 346 22.87 34.80 4.41
C ARG A 346 22.86 33.72 3.33
N PHE A 347 22.43 34.00 2.10
CA PHE A 347 22.25 32.97 1.06
C PHE A 347 23.50 32.13 0.81
N ILE A 348 24.67 32.76 0.64
CA ILE A 348 25.95 32.06 0.46
C ILE A 348 26.24 31.16 1.66
N LYS A 349 26.01 31.64 2.89
CA LYS A 349 26.19 30.84 4.12
C LYS A 349 25.25 29.64 4.16
N LEU A 350 24.02 29.77 3.68
CA LEU A 350 23.06 28.66 3.60
C LEU A 350 23.50 27.62 2.56
N VAL A 351 24.03 28.05 1.41
CA VAL A 351 24.61 27.13 0.40
C VAL A 351 25.81 26.37 0.99
N LYS A 352 26.74 27.08 1.65
CA LYS A 352 27.91 26.46 2.32
C LYS A 352 27.47 25.43 3.38
N LYS A 353 26.57 25.82 4.28
CA LYS A 353 25.99 24.91 5.29
C LYS A 353 25.38 23.66 4.66
N LYS A 354 24.64 23.81 3.55
CA LYS A 354 24.02 22.66 2.88
C LYS A 354 25.04 21.74 2.23
N ARG A 355 26.11 22.29 1.63
CA ARG A 355 27.23 21.50 1.10
C ARG A 355 27.89 20.68 2.18
N GLU A 356 28.22 21.30 3.32
CA GLU A 356 28.83 20.62 4.47
C GLU A 356 27.99 19.43 4.92
N ILE A 357 26.68 19.63 5.09
CA ILE A 357 25.75 18.54 5.46
C ILE A 357 25.76 17.43 4.39
N LEU A 358 25.64 17.78 3.10
CA LEU A 358 25.53 16.78 2.03
C LEU A 358 26.85 16.04 1.75
N SER A 359 28.00 16.58 2.16
CA SER A 359 29.31 15.94 2.00
C SER A 359 29.66 14.93 3.10
N GLY A 360 28.93 14.93 4.23
CA GLY A 360 29.25 14.14 5.42
C GLY A 360 30.23 14.86 6.33
#